data_AF-A0A973FHU8-F1
#
_entry.id   AF-A0A973FHU8-F1
#
_cell.length_a   1.000
_cell.length_b   1.000
_cell.length_c   1.000
_cell.angle_alpha   90.00
_cell.angle_beta   90.00
_cell.angle_gamma   90.00
#
_symmetry.space_group_name_H-M   'P 1'
#
loop_
_entity.id
_entity.type
_entity.pdbx_description
1 polymer ?
#
loop_
_entity_poly.entity_id
_entity_poly.type
_entity_poly.pdbx_seq_one_letter_code
_entity_poly.pdbx_strand_id
1 'polypeptide(L)'
;AMQSAFRLRDQFRRVFMDGSVCPVVVGMETSNEELTFYDEVPEKFIRSMNMVGMSDGAIYEAIQITMGRFIPSNVKKYILRLIKGNIEHMSEHEEAHHEVSMDHHEFAICFGRGFQWIPPHRGIIINPSFNSLRELLQAVDIQAKNQEKGRVKNGCLLVVCTPYREIAKIPAAKEQTRDLTHFALKHIWSHRPDVHSNLRVLSVIVNVETKELTLFDMDPETLEFKPLEPIAYSEIESGERIVYTK
;
A
#
# COMPACT_ATOMS: atom_id res chain seq x y z
N ALA A 1 -12.92 -8.47 7.90
CA ALA A 1 -12.25 -7.15 7.77
C ALA A 1 -12.89 -6.08 8.67
N MET A 2 -14.17 -5.75 8.47
CA MET A 2 -14.88 -4.68 9.21
C MET A 2 -14.72 -4.73 10.74
N GLN A 3 -15.02 -5.85 11.39
CA GLN A 3 -14.85 -6.00 12.85
C GLN A 3 -13.42 -5.67 13.32
N SER A 4 -12.39 -6.03 12.54
CA SER A 4 -11.00 -5.71 12.88
C SER A 4 -10.72 -4.20 12.76
N ALA A 5 -11.31 -3.51 11.79
CA ALA A 5 -11.18 -2.06 11.66
C ALA A 5 -11.80 -1.32 12.86
N PHE A 6 -12.98 -1.74 13.31
CA PHE A 6 -13.61 -1.20 14.52
C PHE A 6 -12.78 -1.47 15.78
N ARG A 7 -12.24 -2.69 15.94
CA ARG A 7 -11.33 -3.01 17.06
C ARG A 7 -10.10 -2.10 17.07
N LEU A 8 -9.51 -1.84 15.90
CA LEU A 8 -8.37 -0.95 15.76
C LEU A 8 -8.74 0.50 16.13
N ARG A 9 -9.86 1.02 15.62
CA ARG A 9 -10.39 2.34 16.00
C ARG A 9 -10.52 2.47 17.51
N ASP A 10 -11.08 1.46 18.19
CA ASP A 10 -11.26 1.49 19.63
C ASP A 10 -9.93 1.43 20.38
N GLN A 11 -8.93 0.74 19.83
CA GLN A 11 -7.56 0.79 20.36
C GLN A 11 -6.96 2.19 20.24
N PHE A 12 -7.08 2.86 19.09
CA PHE A 12 -6.62 4.24 18.93
C PHE A 12 -7.28 5.18 19.94
N ARG A 13 -8.60 5.05 20.18
CA ARG A 13 -9.30 5.85 21.19
C ARG A 13 -8.79 5.62 22.61
N ARG A 14 -8.41 4.39 22.96
CA ARG A 14 -7.81 4.06 24.27
C ARG A 14 -6.39 4.59 24.42
N VAL A 15 -5.62 4.66 23.34
CA VAL A 15 -4.22 5.13 23.37
C VAL A 15 -4.17 6.66 23.35
N PHE A 16 -4.96 7.29 22.50
CA PHE A 16 -5.00 8.74 22.29
C PHE A 16 -6.23 9.36 22.95
N MET A 17 -6.35 9.18 24.27
CA MET A 17 -7.49 9.65 25.07
C MET A 17 -7.60 11.19 25.12
N ASP A 18 -6.51 11.88 24.84
CA ASP A 18 -6.42 13.35 24.79
C ASP A 18 -7.11 13.97 23.56
N GLY A 19 -7.60 13.13 22.64
CA GLY A 19 -8.25 13.59 21.41
C GLY A 19 -7.27 14.10 20.35
N SER A 20 -5.97 13.89 20.54
CA SER A 20 -4.94 14.22 19.54
C SER A 20 -5.11 13.45 18.23
N VAL A 21 -5.75 12.27 18.29
CA VAL A 21 -6.05 11.43 17.14
C VAL A 21 -7.55 11.11 17.11
N CYS A 22 -8.19 11.37 15.97
CA CYS A 22 -9.58 11.01 15.71
C CYS A 22 -9.66 9.87 14.68
N PRO A 23 -9.75 8.60 15.10
CA PRO A 23 -9.83 7.48 14.15
C PRO A 23 -11.22 7.43 13.50
N VAL A 24 -11.25 7.30 12.17
CA VAL A 24 -12.47 7.14 11.35
C VAL A 24 -12.42 5.80 10.65
N VAL A 25 -13.53 5.05 10.68
CA VAL A 25 -13.65 3.79 9.94
C VAL A 25 -14.31 4.08 8.60
N VAL A 26 -13.63 3.71 7.51
CA VAL A 26 -14.11 3.90 6.15
C VAL A 26 -14.13 2.53 5.46
N GLY A 27 -15.28 2.19 4.89
CA GLY A 27 -15.43 1.08 3.95
C GLY A 27 -15.28 1.59 2.53
N MET A 28 -14.77 0.74 1.65
CA MET A 28 -14.67 1.00 0.23
C MET A 28 -15.30 -0.17 -0.50
N GLU A 29 -16.29 0.12 -1.35
CA GLU A 29 -16.84 -0.84 -2.30
C GLU A 29 -16.04 -0.69 -3.60
N THR A 30 -15.41 -1.77 -4.05
CA THR A 30 -14.41 -1.69 -5.12
C THR A 30 -15.01 -1.65 -6.52
N SER A 31 -16.27 -2.09 -6.70
CA SER A 31 -16.90 -2.10 -8.02
C SER A 31 -17.39 -0.73 -8.46
N ASN A 32 -17.89 0.07 -7.52
CA ASN A 32 -18.38 1.43 -7.74
C ASN A 32 -17.44 2.49 -7.16
N GLU A 33 -16.25 2.09 -6.69
CA GLU A 33 -15.27 2.94 -6.01
C GLU A 33 -15.88 3.82 -4.89
N GLU A 34 -16.91 3.31 -4.23
CA GLU A 34 -17.74 4.08 -3.30
C GLU A 34 -17.15 4.04 -1.88
N LEU A 35 -17.08 5.21 -1.24
CA LEU A 35 -16.74 5.32 0.18
C LEU A 35 -17.98 5.28 1.09
N THR A 36 -17.85 4.52 2.18
CA THR A 36 -18.79 4.48 3.30
C THR A 36 -18.10 4.91 4.58
N PHE A 37 -18.53 6.01 5.19
CA PHE A 37 -18.01 6.51 6.45
C PHE A 37 -18.88 5.99 7.60
N TYR A 38 -18.28 5.24 8.52
CA TYR A 38 -18.99 4.69 9.67
C TYR A 38 -18.79 5.54 10.92
N ASP A 39 -19.84 5.62 11.75
CA ASP A 39 -19.80 6.22 13.08
C ASP A 39 -19.35 5.19 14.13
N GLU A 40 -19.97 5.20 15.32
CA GLU A 40 -19.61 4.32 16.44
C GLU A 40 -19.91 2.85 16.17
N VAL A 41 -20.93 2.56 15.37
CA VAL A 41 -21.41 1.20 15.08
C VAL A 41 -21.56 0.98 13.56
N PRO A 42 -21.42 -0.27 13.07
CA PRO A 42 -21.52 -0.59 11.64
C PRO A 42 -22.84 -0.16 10.98
N GLU A 43 -23.93 -0.07 11.74
CA GLU A 43 -25.27 0.24 11.23
C GLU A 43 -25.49 1.75 11.02
N LYS A 44 -24.58 2.59 11.54
CA LYS A 44 -24.68 4.05 11.46
C LYS A 44 -23.57 4.58 10.57
N PHE A 45 -23.91 4.92 9.34
CA PHE A 45 -22.94 5.30 8.32
C PHE A 45 -23.50 6.28 7.29
N ILE A 46 -22.59 6.92 6.57
CA ILE A 46 -22.88 7.72 5.38
C ILE A 46 -22.18 7.10 4.19
N ARG A 47 -22.94 6.96 3.11
CA ARG A 47 -22.48 6.46 1.81
C ARG A 47 -22.39 7.62 0.84
N SER A 48 -21.27 7.75 0.13
CA SER A 48 -21.08 8.82 -0.86
C SER A 48 -22.14 8.77 -1.95
N MET A 49 -22.55 7.57 -2.39
CA MET A 49 -23.55 7.40 -3.45
C MET A 49 -24.91 8.00 -3.06
N ASN A 50 -25.31 7.88 -1.78
CA ASN A 50 -26.56 8.46 -1.28
C ASN A 50 -26.54 10.00 -1.27
N MET A 51 -25.36 10.61 -1.42
CA MET A 51 -25.16 12.06 -1.35
C MET A 51 -25.04 12.71 -2.73
N VAL A 52 -25.08 11.93 -3.82
CA VAL A 52 -24.99 12.42 -5.20
C VAL A 52 -26.14 13.40 -5.48
N GLY A 53 -25.81 14.54 -6.09
CA GLY A 53 -26.77 15.60 -6.42
C GLY A 53 -27.23 16.46 -5.23
N MET A 54 -26.81 16.17 -4.01
CA MET A 54 -27.10 17.00 -2.84
C MET A 54 -26.16 18.22 -2.77
N SER A 55 -26.64 19.31 -2.17
CA SER A 55 -25.80 20.48 -1.90
C SER A 55 -24.83 20.22 -0.74
N ASP A 56 -23.70 20.93 -0.71
CA ASP A 56 -22.72 20.86 0.39
C ASP A 56 -23.36 21.01 1.78
N GLY A 57 -24.36 21.90 1.89
CA GLY A 57 -25.10 22.11 3.14
C GLY A 57 -25.90 20.87 3.57
N ALA A 58 -26.61 20.25 2.63
CA ALA A 58 -27.40 19.05 2.89
C ALA A 58 -26.53 17.83 3.21
N ILE A 59 -25.39 17.67 2.52
CA ILE A 59 -24.41 16.62 2.83
C ILE A 59 -23.82 16.84 4.23
N TYR A 60 -23.46 18.08 4.55
CA TYR A 60 -22.91 18.39 5.87
C TYR A 60 -23.92 18.19 6.99
N GLU A 61 -25.20 18.51 6.77
CA GLU A 61 -26.28 18.21 7.70
C GLU A 61 -26.42 16.70 7.93
N ALA A 62 -26.42 15.89 6.87
CA ALA A 62 -26.42 14.43 6.99
C ALA A 62 -25.22 13.91 7.80
N ILE A 63 -24.02 14.48 7.61
CA ILE A 63 -22.81 14.21 8.42
C ILE A 63 -23.03 14.58 9.88
N GLN A 64 -23.67 15.72 10.17
CA GLN A 64 -23.93 16.12 11.54
C GLN A 64 -24.89 15.17 12.27
N ILE A 65 -25.94 14.72 11.58
CA ILE A 65 -26.94 13.78 12.10
C ILE A 65 -26.32 12.39 12.33
N THR A 66 -25.54 11.92 11.36
CA THR A 66 -25.05 10.54 11.37
C THR A 66 -23.77 10.37 12.16
N MET A 67 -22.82 11.30 12.09
CA MET A 67 -21.55 11.18 12.80
C MET A 67 -21.70 11.70 14.23
N GLY A 68 -21.46 10.85 15.22
CA GLY A 68 -21.66 11.13 16.64
C GLY A 68 -20.63 12.11 17.22
N ARG A 69 -20.66 12.24 18.55
CA ARG A 69 -19.84 13.22 19.30
C ARG A 69 -18.33 12.93 19.25
N PHE A 70 -17.94 11.68 18.98
CA PHE A 70 -16.51 11.31 18.87
C PHE A 70 -15.88 11.71 17.54
N ILE A 71 -16.65 12.25 16.60
CA ILE A 71 -16.14 12.85 15.37
C ILE A 71 -16.27 14.38 15.49
N PRO A 72 -15.18 15.09 15.79
CA PRO A 72 -15.21 16.54 15.96
C PRO A 72 -15.63 17.29 14.69
N SER A 73 -16.19 18.49 14.84
CA SER A 73 -16.72 19.28 13.72
C SER A 73 -15.69 19.59 12.62
N ASN A 74 -14.41 19.74 12.95
CA ASN A 74 -13.34 19.88 11.96
C ASN A 74 -13.15 18.59 11.15
N VAL A 75 -13.22 17.42 11.80
CA VAL A 75 -13.18 16.10 11.11
C VAL A 75 -14.40 15.91 10.23
N LYS A 76 -15.60 16.31 10.68
CA LYS A 76 -16.82 16.31 9.85
C LYS A 76 -16.66 17.14 8.56
N LYS A 77 -15.97 18.29 8.63
CA LYS A 77 -15.64 19.10 7.44
C LYS A 77 -14.68 18.40 6.47
N TYR A 78 -13.72 17.62 6.99
CA TYR A 78 -12.87 16.80 6.13
C TYR A 78 -13.65 15.65 5.48
N ILE A 79 -14.56 15.00 6.21
CA ILE A 79 -15.45 13.97 5.66
C ILE A 79 -16.30 14.54 4.51
N LEU A 80 -16.85 15.76 4.66
CA LEU A 80 -17.56 16.45 3.57
C LEU A 80 -16.69 16.54 2.30
N ARG A 81 -15.43 16.98 2.45
CA ARG A 81 -14.51 17.09 1.30
C ARG A 81 -14.20 15.74 0.66
N LEU A 82 -14.04 14.69 1.46
CA LEU A 82 -13.80 13.34 0.95
C LEU A 82 -15.02 12.78 0.22
N ILE A 83 -16.24 13.01 0.74
CA ILE A 83 -17.48 12.61 0.05
C ILE A 83 -17.60 13.34 -1.28
N LYS A 84 -17.35 14.65 -1.33
CA LYS A 84 -17.37 15.42 -2.58
C LYS A 84 -16.39 14.89 -3.61
N GLY A 85 -15.13 14.72 -3.21
CA GLY A 85 -14.10 14.18 -4.10
C GLY A 85 -14.42 12.76 -4.56
N ASN A 86 -15.04 11.94 -3.70
CA ASN A 86 -15.48 10.60 -4.10
C ASN A 86 -16.69 10.62 -5.04
N ILE A 87 -17.63 11.55 -4.89
CA ILE A 87 -18.73 11.75 -5.85
C ILE A 87 -18.19 12.13 -7.23
N GLU A 88 -17.27 13.10 -7.28
CA GLU A 88 -16.58 13.50 -8.52
C GLU A 88 -15.87 12.28 -9.14
N HIS A 89 -15.11 11.54 -8.34
CA HIS A 89 -14.39 10.35 -8.80
C HIS A 89 -15.31 9.22 -9.31
N MET A 90 -16.40 8.93 -8.60
CA MET A 90 -17.38 7.93 -9.04
C MET A 90 -18.01 8.32 -10.38
N SER A 91 -18.29 9.62 -10.61
CA SER A 91 -18.82 10.08 -11.89
C SER A 91 -17.81 9.92 -13.04
N GLU A 92 -16.52 10.20 -12.79
CA GLU A 92 -15.45 9.95 -13.77
C GLU A 92 -15.34 8.45 -14.08
N HIS A 93 -15.54 7.58 -13.08
CA HIS A 93 -15.48 6.12 -13.26
C HIS A 93 -16.69 5.57 -14.05
N GLU A 94 -17.90 6.07 -13.80
CA GLU A 94 -19.10 5.73 -14.57
C GLU A 94 -18.97 6.14 -16.05
N GLU A 95 -18.44 7.34 -16.31
CA GLU A 95 -18.19 7.83 -17.67
C GLU A 95 -17.07 7.07 -18.39
N ALA A 96 -16.10 6.52 -17.64
CA ALA A 96 -14.94 5.83 -18.20
C ALA A 96 -15.22 4.39 -18.68
N HIS A 97 -16.46 3.88 -18.58
CA HIS A 97 -16.90 2.54 -19.04
C HIS A 97 -15.77 1.49 -19.03
N HIS A 98 -15.13 1.29 -17.89
CA HIS A 98 -14.29 0.11 -17.73
C HIS A 98 -15.24 -1.06 -17.52
N GLU A 99 -15.21 -2.07 -18.40
CA GLU A 99 -15.68 -3.39 -18.01
C GLU A 99 -14.99 -3.71 -16.69
N VAL A 100 -15.78 -3.79 -15.61
CA VAL A 100 -15.31 -4.18 -14.29
C VAL A 100 -14.75 -5.58 -14.45
N SER A 101 -13.47 -5.64 -14.77
CA SER A 101 -12.71 -6.88 -14.79
C SER A 101 -12.60 -7.30 -13.34
N MET A 102 -13.53 -8.14 -12.89
CA MET A 102 -13.40 -8.91 -11.64
C MET A 102 -12.13 -9.77 -11.64
N ASP A 103 -11.45 -9.88 -12.78
CA ASP A 103 -10.12 -10.45 -12.88
C ASP A 103 -9.06 -9.43 -12.45
N HIS A 104 -8.39 -9.74 -11.33
CA HIS A 104 -7.19 -9.04 -10.86
C HIS A 104 -6.09 -9.17 -11.93
N HIS A 105 -5.80 -8.06 -12.63
CA HIS A 105 -4.68 -7.91 -13.55
C HIS A 105 -3.46 -7.27 -12.88
N GLU A 106 -3.38 -7.37 -11.55
CA GLU A 106 -2.17 -7.04 -10.82
C GLU A 106 -1.04 -7.89 -11.43
N PHE A 107 0.04 -7.26 -11.87
CA PHE A 107 1.20 -7.95 -12.45
C PHE A 107 2.48 -7.68 -11.64
N ALA A 108 2.40 -6.77 -10.67
CA ALA A 108 3.50 -6.40 -9.80
C ALA A 108 3.20 -6.73 -8.33
N ILE A 109 4.15 -7.36 -7.64
CA ILE A 109 4.22 -7.43 -6.18
C ILE A 109 5.11 -6.28 -5.73
N CYS A 110 4.60 -5.38 -4.90
CA CYS A 110 5.27 -4.16 -4.49
C CYS A 110 5.63 -4.26 -3.02
N PHE A 111 6.89 -4.48 -2.69
CA PHE A 111 7.36 -4.71 -1.32
C PHE A 111 8.19 -3.52 -0.81
N GLY A 112 7.79 -2.90 0.30
CA GLY A 112 8.45 -1.69 0.80
C GLY A 112 7.48 -0.52 0.90
N ARG A 113 7.94 0.71 0.63
CA ARG A 113 7.13 1.94 0.73
C ARG A 113 7.37 2.84 -0.48
N GLY A 114 6.48 3.80 -0.70
CA GLY A 114 6.68 4.84 -1.72
C GLY A 114 6.09 4.55 -3.10
N PHE A 115 5.14 3.60 -3.20
CA PHE A 115 4.50 3.18 -4.44
C PHE A 115 3.40 4.13 -4.95
N GLN A 116 3.43 5.41 -4.58
CA GLN A 116 2.41 6.40 -4.98
C GLN A 116 2.34 6.64 -6.50
N TRP A 117 3.33 6.17 -7.24
CA TRP A 117 3.45 6.24 -8.70
C TRP A 117 2.87 5.01 -9.42
N ILE A 118 2.51 3.94 -8.70
CA ILE A 118 1.89 2.76 -9.30
C ILE A 118 0.39 3.04 -9.50
N PRO A 119 -0.15 2.88 -10.72
CA PRO A 119 -1.57 3.06 -10.96
C PRO A 119 -2.42 2.06 -10.16
N PRO A 120 -3.66 2.43 -9.77
CA PRO A 120 -4.58 1.52 -9.10
C PRO A 120 -4.72 0.18 -9.84
N HIS A 121 -4.97 -0.89 -9.08
CA HIS A 121 -5.19 -2.25 -9.59
C HIS A 121 -4.03 -2.88 -10.40
N ARG A 122 -2.84 -2.26 -10.44
CA ARG A 122 -1.67 -2.80 -11.17
C ARG A 122 -0.69 -3.59 -10.30
N GLY A 123 -0.79 -3.49 -8.97
CA GLY A 123 0.07 -4.28 -8.09
C GLY A 123 -0.44 -4.47 -6.67
N ILE A 124 0.04 -5.55 -6.06
CA ILE A 124 -0.21 -5.90 -4.66
C ILE A 124 0.84 -5.16 -3.81
N ILE A 125 0.42 -4.13 -3.07
CA ILE A 125 1.32 -3.32 -2.25
C ILE A 125 1.41 -3.88 -0.82
N ILE A 126 2.62 -4.21 -0.40
CA ILE A 126 2.96 -4.80 0.89
C ILE A 126 3.94 -3.87 1.59
N ASN A 127 3.41 -3.12 2.56
CA ASN A 127 4.22 -2.26 3.40
C ASN A 127 4.89 -3.07 4.53
N PRO A 128 6.19 -2.89 4.81
CA PRO A 128 6.88 -3.60 5.89
C PRO A 128 6.19 -3.41 7.25
N SER A 129 5.87 -4.54 7.86
CA SER A 129 5.15 -4.75 9.12
C SER A 129 5.50 -6.14 9.67
N PHE A 130 5.01 -6.47 10.87
CA PHE A 130 5.16 -7.81 11.46
C PHE A 130 4.60 -8.95 10.59
N ASN A 131 3.58 -8.68 9.76
CA ASN A 131 2.94 -9.70 8.91
C ASN A 131 3.49 -9.75 7.49
N SER A 132 4.40 -8.85 7.11
CA SER A 132 4.73 -8.64 5.70
C SER A 132 5.35 -9.85 5.01
N LEU A 133 6.02 -10.73 5.74
CA LEU A 133 6.50 -12.00 5.17
C LEU A 133 5.31 -12.87 4.72
N ARG A 134 4.30 -13.04 5.56
CA ARG A 134 3.11 -13.83 5.21
C ARG A 134 2.38 -13.21 4.02
N GLU A 135 2.21 -11.89 4.03
CA GLU A 135 1.56 -11.14 2.95
C GLU A 135 2.34 -11.26 1.64
N LEU A 136 3.69 -11.22 1.71
CA LEU A 136 4.57 -11.40 0.56
C LEU A 136 4.39 -12.78 -0.07
N LEU A 137 4.43 -13.83 0.73
CA LEU A 137 4.26 -15.20 0.23
C LEU A 137 2.85 -15.42 -0.35
N GLN A 138 1.82 -14.85 0.27
CA GLN A 138 0.46 -14.89 -0.27
C GLN A 138 0.35 -14.18 -1.63
N ALA A 139 0.99 -13.02 -1.79
CA ALA A 139 1.00 -12.30 -3.06
C ALA A 139 1.71 -13.09 -4.17
N VAL A 140 2.80 -13.79 -3.84
CA VAL A 140 3.47 -14.71 -4.79
C VAL A 140 2.54 -15.85 -5.20
N ASP A 141 1.81 -16.45 -4.25
CA ASP A 141 0.87 -17.53 -4.57
C ASP A 141 -0.30 -17.05 -5.44
N ILE A 142 -0.79 -15.82 -5.22
CA ILE A 142 -1.81 -15.19 -6.06
C ILE A 142 -1.26 -14.99 -7.48
N GLN A 143 -0.04 -14.47 -7.61
CA GLN A 143 0.60 -14.26 -8.91
C GLN A 143 0.78 -15.55 -9.69
N ALA A 144 1.33 -16.58 -9.05
CA ALA A 144 1.53 -17.87 -9.70
C ALA A 144 0.22 -18.46 -10.23
N LYS A 145 -0.86 -18.38 -9.43
CA LYS A 145 -2.21 -18.81 -9.87
C LYS A 145 -2.74 -17.98 -11.04
N ASN A 146 -2.45 -16.69 -11.09
CA ASN A 146 -2.83 -15.84 -12.22
C ASN A 146 -2.05 -16.18 -13.49
N GLN A 147 -0.76 -16.55 -13.37
CA GLN A 147 0.06 -17.04 -14.48
C GLN A 147 -0.44 -18.38 -15.01
N GLU A 148 -0.73 -19.35 -14.13
CA GLU A 148 -1.30 -20.66 -14.52
C GLU A 148 -2.61 -20.51 -15.32
N LYS A 149 -3.41 -19.50 -14.98
CA LYS A 149 -4.65 -19.15 -15.69
C LYS A 149 -4.44 -18.33 -16.97
N GLY A 150 -3.20 -18.03 -17.34
CA GLY A 150 -2.86 -17.21 -18.52
C GLY A 150 -3.22 -15.73 -18.42
N ARG A 151 -3.57 -15.24 -17.23
CA ARG A 151 -3.96 -13.83 -16.99
C ARG A 151 -2.76 -12.89 -16.99
N VAL A 152 -1.59 -13.41 -16.62
CA VAL A 152 -0.32 -12.70 -16.65
C VAL A 152 0.63 -13.43 -17.60
N LYS A 153 0.95 -12.81 -18.75
CA LYS A 153 1.70 -13.46 -19.84
C LYS A 153 3.22 -13.41 -19.69
N ASN A 154 3.77 -12.43 -18.97
CA ASN A 154 5.19 -12.09 -19.00
C ASN A 154 5.93 -12.33 -17.67
N GLY A 155 5.43 -13.25 -16.84
CA GLY A 155 6.03 -13.52 -15.53
C GLY A 155 5.58 -12.54 -14.44
N CYS A 156 6.25 -12.58 -13.29
CA CYS A 156 5.90 -11.81 -12.09
C CYS A 156 6.92 -10.69 -11.90
N LEU A 157 6.47 -9.46 -11.66
CA LEU A 157 7.36 -8.35 -11.33
C LEU A 157 7.38 -8.13 -9.82
N LEU A 158 8.53 -8.27 -9.16
CA LEU A 158 8.74 -7.82 -7.79
C LEU A 158 9.38 -6.42 -7.83
N VAL A 159 8.66 -5.42 -7.33
CA VAL A 159 9.21 -4.07 -7.15
C VAL A 159 9.50 -3.86 -5.67
N VAL A 160 10.76 -3.62 -5.33
CA VAL A 160 11.17 -3.31 -3.97
C VAL A 160 11.51 -1.84 -3.89
N CYS A 161 10.85 -1.10 -2.99
CA CYS A 161 10.97 0.35 -2.95
C CYS A 161 11.22 0.90 -1.55
N THR A 162 12.17 1.82 -1.44
CA THR A 162 12.40 2.62 -0.22
C THR A 162 12.34 4.12 -0.56
N PRO A 163 11.51 4.90 0.15
CA PRO A 163 11.43 6.33 -0.05
C PRO A 163 12.56 7.09 0.66
N TYR A 164 13.02 8.19 0.06
CA TYR A 164 13.91 9.17 0.69
C TYR A 164 13.38 10.60 0.50
N ARG A 165 13.74 11.51 1.41
CA ARG A 165 13.39 12.94 1.32
C ARG A 165 14.61 13.82 1.07
N GLU A 166 15.67 13.57 1.83
CA GLU A 166 16.92 14.32 1.74
C GLU A 166 17.95 13.57 0.90
N ILE A 167 18.72 14.28 0.08
CA ILE A 167 19.79 13.71 -0.75
C ILE A 167 20.81 12.94 0.12
N ALA A 168 21.10 13.43 1.33
CA ALA A 168 21.99 12.76 2.28
C ALA A 168 21.49 11.36 2.73
N LYS A 169 20.21 11.05 2.52
CA LYS A 169 19.61 9.74 2.85
C LYS A 169 19.62 8.75 1.68
N ILE A 170 20.07 9.16 0.49
CA ILE A 170 20.16 8.27 -0.68
C ILE A 170 20.97 7.00 -0.37
N PRO A 171 22.17 7.05 0.24
CA PRO A 171 22.92 5.83 0.55
C PRO A 171 22.15 4.87 1.47
N ALA A 172 21.53 5.40 2.53
CA ALA A 172 20.74 4.57 3.46
C ALA A 172 19.50 3.97 2.80
N ALA A 173 18.83 4.72 1.92
CA ALA A 173 17.68 4.22 1.17
C ALA A 173 18.08 3.10 0.18
N LYS A 174 19.27 3.21 -0.43
CA LYS A 174 19.83 2.14 -1.28
C LYS A 174 20.08 0.87 -0.47
N GLU A 175 20.80 0.96 0.66
CA GLU A 175 21.05 -0.20 1.52
C GLU A 175 19.75 -0.82 2.04
N GLN A 176 18.78 0.00 2.46
CA GLN A 176 17.50 -0.52 2.93
C GLN A 176 16.72 -1.24 1.81
N THR A 177 16.67 -0.68 0.61
CA THR A 177 16.05 -1.36 -0.54
C THR A 177 16.81 -2.66 -0.84
N ARG A 178 18.14 -2.64 -0.80
CA ARG A 178 19.00 -3.81 -1.01
C ARG A 178 18.68 -4.94 -0.04
N ASP A 179 18.65 -4.64 1.25
CA ASP A 179 18.32 -5.59 2.31
C ASP A 179 16.90 -6.14 2.18
N LEU A 180 15.93 -5.28 1.86
CA LEU A 180 14.54 -5.69 1.61
C LEU A 180 14.43 -6.62 0.40
N THR A 181 15.18 -6.34 -0.67
CA THR A 181 15.23 -7.20 -1.86
C THR A 181 15.80 -8.57 -1.53
N HIS A 182 16.93 -8.63 -0.81
CA HIS A 182 17.50 -9.90 -0.36
C HIS A 182 16.53 -10.68 0.53
N PHE A 183 15.91 -10.01 1.49
CA PHE A 183 14.94 -10.61 2.38
C PHE A 183 13.78 -11.23 1.58
N ALA A 184 13.19 -10.47 0.67
CA ALA A 184 12.09 -10.93 -0.16
C ALA A 184 12.50 -12.15 -1.00
N LEU A 185 13.60 -12.06 -1.76
CA LEU A 185 14.04 -13.13 -2.64
C LEU A 185 14.39 -14.42 -1.89
N LYS A 186 15.12 -14.33 -0.78
CA LYS A 186 15.43 -15.49 0.08
C LYS A 186 14.18 -16.26 0.46
N HIS A 187 13.13 -15.55 0.88
CA HIS A 187 11.89 -16.17 1.32
C HIS A 187 11.02 -16.66 0.16
N ILE A 188 10.96 -15.91 -0.95
CA ILE A 188 10.21 -16.29 -2.14
C ILE A 188 10.80 -17.56 -2.75
N TRP A 189 12.11 -17.63 -2.96
CA TRP A 189 12.76 -18.81 -3.53
C TRP A 189 12.64 -20.04 -2.65
N SER A 190 12.63 -19.86 -1.33
CA SER A 190 12.40 -20.96 -0.39
C SER A 190 10.95 -21.47 -0.43
N HIS A 191 9.98 -20.57 -0.65
CA HIS A 191 8.55 -20.90 -0.64
C HIS A 191 8.05 -21.43 -1.99
N ARG A 192 8.51 -20.83 -3.10
CA ARG A 192 8.12 -21.13 -4.48
C ARG A 192 9.35 -21.15 -5.41
N PRO A 193 10.14 -22.23 -5.40
CA PRO A 193 11.29 -22.34 -6.29
C PRO A 193 10.93 -22.27 -7.78
N ASP A 194 9.70 -22.71 -8.12
CA ASP A 194 9.15 -22.77 -9.46
C ASP A 194 8.92 -21.38 -10.10
N VAL A 195 8.76 -20.32 -9.31
CA VAL A 195 8.59 -18.96 -9.85
C VAL A 195 9.90 -18.28 -10.20
N HIS A 196 11.06 -18.87 -9.85
CA HIS A 196 12.37 -18.23 -9.99
C HIS A 196 12.69 -17.78 -11.42
N SER A 197 12.45 -18.64 -12.42
CA SER A 197 12.76 -18.33 -13.83
C SER A 197 11.90 -17.23 -14.43
N ASN A 198 10.77 -16.92 -13.80
CA ASN A 198 9.76 -16.00 -14.30
C ASN A 198 9.60 -14.76 -13.40
N LEU A 199 10.41 -14.63 -12.34
CA LEU A 199 10.39 -13.49 -11.43
C LEU A 199 11.40 -12.44 -11.88
N ARG A 200 10.92 -11.26 -12.27
CA ARG A 200 11.77 -10.07 -12.52
C ARG A 200 11.75 -9.17 -11.30
N VAL A 201 12.89 -8.55 -10.99
CA VAL A 201 13.06 -7.77 -9.77
C VAL A 201 13.49 -6.34 -10.11
N LEU A 202 12.81 -5.35 -9.54
CA LEU A 202 13.17 -3.93 -9.63
C LEU A 202 13.46 -3.39 -8.22
N SER A 203 14.72 -3.16 -7.91
CA SER A 203 15.13 -2.37 -6.74
C SER A 203 15.06 -0.88 -7.07
N VAL A 204 14.21 -0.14 -6.36
CA VAL A 204 13.94 1.28 -6.59
C VAL A 204 14.13 2.07 -5.30
N ILE A 205 14.71 3.26 -5.39
CA ILE A 205 14.51 4.31 -4.40
C ILE A 205 13.69 5.43 -5.02
N VAL A 206 12.83 6.06 -4.21
CA VAL A 206 11.95 7.14 -4.69
C VAL A 206 12.14 8.39 -3.84
N ASN A 207 12.31 9.53 -4.49
CA ASN A 207 12.23 10.82 -3.81
C ASN A 207 10.76 11.12 -3.49
N VAL A 208 10.42 11.30 -2.21
CA VAL A 208 9.04 11.53 -1.78
C VAL A 208 8.48 12.84 -2.32
N GLU A 209 9.31 13.86 -2.49
CA GLU A 209 8.89 15.19 -2.92
C GLU A 209 8.81 15.26 -4.46
N THR A 210 9.90 14.89 -5.16
CA THR A 210 9.96 15.01 -6.63
C THR A 210 9.34 13.85 -7.37
N LYS A 211 9.06 12.73 -6.68
CA LYS A 211 8.65 11.43 -7.27
C LYS A 211 9.67 10.81 -8.23
N GLU A 212 10.90 11.31 -8.24
CA GLU A 212 11.98 10.76 -9.04
C GLU A 212 12.33 9.34 -8.57
N LEU A 213 12.40 8.41 -9.53
CA LEU A 213 12.70 7.00 -9.32
C LEU A 213 14.14 6.72 -9.75
N THR A 214 14.93 6.12 -8.87
CA THR A 214 16.28 5.65 -9.20
C THR A 214 16.35 4.13 -9.05
N LEU A 215 16.66 3.44 -10.15
CA LEU A 215 16.97 2.03 -10.17
C LEU A 215 18.48 1.85 -9.94
N PHE A 216 18.90 0.88 -9.14
CA PHE A 216 20.33 0.76 -8.82
C PHE A 216 20.90 -0.67 -8.66
N ASP A 217 20.10 -1.75 -8.76
CA ASP A 217 20.58 -3.15 -8.65
C ASP A 217 20.27 -4.04 -9.88
N MET A 218 19.96 -3.43 -11.03
CA MET A 218 19.77 -4.17 -12.28
C MET A 218 20.87 -3.82 -13.28
N ASP A 219 21.31 -4.84 -14.03
CA ASP A 219 21.96 -4.58 -15.30
C ASP A 219 20.95 -3.93 -16.27
N PRO A 220 21.24 -2.72 -16.81
CA PRO A 220 20.28 -1.99 -17.63
C PRO A 220 20.07 -2.60 -19.02
N GLU A 221 20.97 -3.48 -19.49
CA GLU A 221 20.88 -4.10 -20.81
C GLU A 221 20.22 -5.49 -20.74
N THR A 222 20.53 -6.28 -19.71
CA THR A 222 19.98 -7.64 -19.58
C THR A 222 18.74 -7.71 -18.69
N LEU A 223 18.50 -6.67 -17.86
CA LEU A 223 17.51 -6.68 -16.77
C LEU A 223 17.72 -7.86 -15.80
N GLU A 224 18.93 -8.41 -15.78
CA GLU A 224 19.34 -9.42 -14.83
C GLU A 224 19.85 -8.73 -13.56
N PHE A 225 19.51 -9.34 -12.44
CA PHE A 225 20.05 -8.95 -11.16
C PHE A 225 21.55 -9.25 -11.15
N LYS A 226 22.39 -8.24 -10.91
CA LYS A 226 23.78 -8.51 -10.52
C LYS A 226 23.73 -9.07 -9.11
N PRO A 227 24.27 -10.29 -8.86
CA PRO A 227 24.36 -10.81 -7.50
C PRO A 227 24.99 -9.73 -6.64
N LEU A 228 24.24 -9.27 -5.64
CA LEU A 228 24.76 -8.30 -4.69
C LEU A 228 25.97 -8.95 -4.03
N GLU A 229 27.11 -8.27 -4.08
CA GLU A 229 28.30 -8.75 -3.39
C GLU A 229 27.91 -9.07 -1.94
N PRO A 230 28.28 -10.26 -1.43
CA PRO A 230 27.96 -10.63 -0.06
C PRO A 230 28.45 -9.53 0.87
N ILE A 231 27.54 -8.91 1.61
CA ILE A 231 27.95 -8.14 2.78
C ILE A 231 28.49 -9.19 3.75
N ALA A 232 29.81 -9.23 3.93
CA ALA A 232 30.41 -10.07 4.95
C ALA A 232 29.97 -9.52 6.32
N TYR A 233 28.93 -10.13 6.89
CA TYR A 233 28.60 -9.91 8.29
C TYR A 233 29.61 -10.71 9.11
N SER A 234 30.54 -10.04 9.78
CA SER A 234 31.25 -10.67 10.89
C SER A 234 30.26 -10.80 12.05
N GLU A 235 29.94 -12.03 12.45
CA GLU A 235 29.36 -12.27 13.77
C GLU A 235 30.38 -11.80 14.81
N ILE A 236 30.02 -10.78 15.60
CA ILE A 236 30.82 -10.37 16.74
C ILE A 236 30.11 -10.88 17.99
N GLU A 237 30.69 -11.89 18.62
CA GLU A 237 30.42 -12.22 20.01
C GLU A 237 30.79 -11.01 20.88
N SER A 238 29.88 -10.61 21.76
CA SER A 238 29.98 -9.51 22.73
C SER A 238 29.77 -8.09 22.16
N GLY A 239 28.71 -7.44 22.66
CA GLY A 239 28.25 -6.15 22.16
C GLY A 239 29.20 -5.00 22.47
N GLU A 240 29.66 -4.31 21.43
CA GLU A 240 29.69 -2.84 21.33
C GLU A 240 30.15 -2.40 19.92
N ARG A 241 29.39 -1.45 19.34
CA ARG A 241 29.62 -0.59 18.15
C ARG A 241 30.25 -1.20 16.86
N ILE A 242 29.46 -1.16 15.79
CA ILE A 242 29.84 -1.47 14.41
C ILE A 242 30.77 -0.39 13.84
N VAL A 243 31.94 -0.81 13.35
CA VAL A 243 32.81 -0.01 12.48
C VAL A 243 32.62 -0.49 11.04
N TYR A 244 32.22 0.43 10.15
CA TYR A 244 32.16 0.19 8.72
C TYR A 244 33.56 0.37 8.14
N THR A 245 34.09 -0.64 7.45
CA THR A 245 35.25 -0.45 6.56
C THR A 245 34.82 -0.56 5.11
N LYS A 246 35.45 0.28 4.29
CA LYS A 246 35.13 0.61 2.90
C LYS A 246 35.07 -0.58 1.97
#